data_AF-A0A956S7D2-F1
#
_entry.id   AF-A0A956S7D2-F1
#
_cell.length_a   1.000
_cell.length_b   1.000
_cell.length_c   1.000
_cell.angle_alpha   90.00
_cell.angle_beta   90.00
_cell.angle_gamma   90.00
#
_symmetry.space_group_name_H-M   'P 1'
#
loop_
_entity.id
_entity.type
_entity.pdbx_description
1 polymer ?
#
loop_
_entity_poly.entity_id
_entity_poly.type
_entity_poly.pdbx_seq_one_letter_code
_entity_poly.pdbx_strand_id
1 'polypeptide(L)' 'PISKVTANYCQYVGMSDFIAKTHDQYIKMAIDLYEYGDELAQVKQNLLEKRSESPLFDGERLITNLEKIYENMWQDKVGN' A
#
# COMPACT_ATOMS: atom_id res chain seq x y z
N PRO A 1 -4.10 14.33 5.10
CA PRO A 1 -5.51 13.95 4.82
C PRO A 1 -5.63 12.43 4.69
N ILE A 2 -6.54 11.83 5.46
CA ILE A 2 -6.75 10.37 5.55
C ILE A 2 -7.01 9.71 4.18
N SER A 3 -7.53 10.47 3.20
CA SER A 3 -7.85 9.99 1.85
C SER A 3 -6.66 9.53 0.99
N LYS A 4 -5.43 9.99 1.25
CA LYS A 4 -4.25 9.58 0.45
C LYS A 4 -3.53 8.35 0.98
N VAL A 5 -3.80 7.98 2.23
CA VAL A 5 -3.08 6.91 2.92
C VAL A 5 -3.39 5.56 2.27
N THR A 6 -4.66 5.30 1.98
CA THR A 6 -5.11 4.07 1.31
C THR A 6 -4.62 3.97 -0.13
N ALA A 7 -4.57 5.08 -0.88
CA ALA A 7 -4.01 5.13 -2.22
C ALA A 7 -2.50 4.81 -2.21
N ASN A 8 -1.75 5.33 -1.25
CA ASN A 8 -0.33 5.01 -1.08
C ASN A 8 -0.13 3.52 -0.78
N TYR A 9 -0.97 2.91 0.07
CA TYR A 9 -0.90 1.46 0.30
C TYR A 9 -1.11 0.67 -0.98
N CYS A 10 -2.13 1.01 -1.76
CA CYS A 10 -2.37 0.39 -3.06
C CYS A 10 -1.14 0.51 -3.97
N GLN A 11 -0.44 1.65 -3.98
CA GLN A 11 0.81 1.80 -4.73
C GLN A 11 1.93 0.90 -4.19
N TYR A 12 2.15 0.88 -2.87
CA TYR A 12 3.21 0.07 -2.24
C TYR A 12 3.01 -1.44 -2.38
N VAL A 13 1.76 -1.91 -2.46
CA VAL A 13 1.44 -3.31 -2.72
C VAL A 13 1.27 -3.61 -4.22
N GLY A 14 1.60 -2.68 -5.12
CA GLY A 14 1.52 -2.89 -6.57
C GLY A 14 0.10 -3.11 -7.10
N MET A 15 -0.88 -2.45 -6.48
CA MET A 15 -2.31 -2.45 -6.84
C MET A 15 -2.79 -1.04 -7.23
N SER A 16 -1.96 -0.29 -7.96
CA SER A 16 -2.29 1.08 -8.40
C SER A 16 -3.55 1.17 -9.25
N ASP A 17 -3.93 0.08 -9.93
CA ASP A 17 -5.11 0.02 -10.80
C ASP A 17 -6.43 0.11 -10.00
N PHE A 18 -6.38 -0.10 -8.68
CA PHE A 18 -7.51 0.02 -7.77
C PHE A 18 -7.67 1.43 -7.17
N ILE A 19 -6.96 2.42 -7.70
CA ILE A 19 -7.05 3.81 -7.25
C ILE A 19 -7.99 4.58 -8.17
N ALA A 20 -9.24 4.73 -7.73
CA ALA A 20 -10.23 5.56 -8.42
C ALA A 20 -9.88 7.06 -8.27
N LYS A 21 -10.01 7.81 -9.36
CA LYS A 21 -9.77 9.27 -9.42
C LYS A 21 -11.05 10.09 -9.23
N THR A 22 -12.21 9.47 -9.42
CA THR A 22 -13.53 10.08 -9.25
C THR A 22 -14.47 9.12 -8.52
N HIS A 23 -15.58 9.65 -8.00
CA HIS A 23 -16.61 8.84 -7.35
C HIS A 23 -17.27 7.85 -8.33
N ASP A 24 -17.58 8.30 -9.55
CA ASP A 24 -18.16 7.44 -10.58
C ASP A 24 -17.23 6.29 -10.99
N GLN A 25 -15.92 6.58 -11.07
CA GLN A 25 -14.93 5.53 -11.33
C GLN A 25 -14.89 4.50 -10.19
N TYR A 26 -14.98 4.96 -8.94
CA TYR A 26 -15.02 4.07 -7.78
C TYR A 26 -16.24 3.15 -7.82
N ILE A 27 -17.43 3.70 -8.10
CA ILE A 27 -18.67 2.91 -8.24
C ILE A 27 -18.54 1.90 -9.36
N LYS A 28 -18.09 2.33 -10.54
CA LYS A 28 -17.92 1.44 -11.69
C LYS A 28 -16.98 0.27 -11.36
N MET A 29 -15.82 0.55 -10.77
CA MET A 29 -14.87 -0.50 -10.38
C MET A 29 -15.48 -1.49 -9.38
N ALA A 30 -16.28 -1.01 -8.42
CA ALA A 30 -16.93 -1.87 -7.44
C ALA A 30 -17.98 -2.78 -8.09
N ILE A 31 -18.75 -2.26 -9.05
CA ILE A 31 -19.72 -3.04 -9.83
C ILE A 31 -19.00 -4.07 -10.70
N ASP A 32 -17.96 -3.66 -11.44
CA ASP A 32 -17.19 -4.57 -12.29
C ASP A 32 -16.62 -5.74 -11.46
N LEU A 33 -16.05 -5.47 -10.29
CA LEU A 33 -15.55 -6.52 -9.37
C LEU A 33 -16.64 -7.44 -8.81
N TYR A 34 -17.87 -6.94 -8.68
CA TYR A 34 -19.00 -7.74 -8.22
C TYR A 34 -19.54 -8.64 -9.33
N GLU A 35 -19.64 -8.11 -10.56
CA GLU A 35 -20.17 -8.83 -11.72
C GLU A 35 -19.22 -9.93 -12.20
N TYR A 36 -17.91 -9.71 -12.13
CA TYR A 36 -16.89 -10.65 -12.61
C TYR A 36 -16.18 -11.37 -11.44
N GLY A 37 -16.86 -12.34 -10.84
CA GLY A 37 -16.36 -13.09 -9.69
C GLY A 37 -15.00 -13.78 -9.90
N ASP A 38 -14.72 -14.26 -11.12
CA ASP A 38 -13.43 -14.85 -11.48
C ASP A 38 -12.30 -13.81 -11.47
N GLU A 39 -12.56 -12.59 -11.95
CA GLU A 39 -11.61 -11.47 -11.88
C GLU A 39 -11.34 -11.09 -10.42
N LEU A 40 -12.37 -11.03 -9.58
CA LEU A 40 -12.22 -10.77 -8.15
C LEU A 40 -11.37 -11.85 -7.46
N ALA A 41 -11.54 -13.12 -7.82
CA ALA A 41 -10.72 -14.21 -7.29
C ALA A 41 -9.25 -14.02 -7.67
N GLN A 42 -8.97 -13.69 -8.93
CA GLN A 42 -7.61 -13.42 -9.42
C GLN A 42 -6.98 -12.23 -8.68
N VAL A 43 -7.75 -11.16 -8.44
CA VAL A 43 -7.30 -9.99 -7.69
C VAL A 43 -6.92 -10.35 -6.25
N LYS A 44 -7.76 -11.15 -5.57
CA LYS A 44 -7.48 -11.62 -4.21
C LYS A 44 -6.22 -12.48 -4.16
N GLN A 45 -6.04 -13.38 -5.14
CA GLN A 45 -4.86 -14.23 -5.20
C GLN A 45 -3.59 -13.41 -5.42
N ASN A 46 -3.60 -12.46 -6.36
CA ASN A 46 -2.49 -11.54 -6.60
C ASN A 46 -2.13 -10.73 -5.34
N LEU A 47 -3.14 -10.26 -4.58
CA LEU A 47 -2.90 -9.57 -3.31
C LEU A 47 -2.24 -10.48 -2.26
N LEU A 48 -2.63 -11.75 -2.17
CA LEU A 48 -2.02 -12.71 -1.25
C LEU A 48 -0.55 -13.00 -1.62
N GLU A 49 -0.25 -13.14 -2.90
CA GLU A 49 1.12 -13.33 -3.41
C GLU A 49 1.98 -12.11 -3.06
N LYS A 50 1.53 -10.91 -3.46
CA LYS A 50 2.25 -9.65 -3.20
C LYS A 50 2.37 -9.29 -1.72
N ARG A 51 1.47 -9.79 -0.85
CA ARG A 51 1.58 -9.59 0.59
C ARG A 51 2.90 -10.13 1.14
N SER A 52 3.34 -11.29 0.66
CA SER A 52 4.59 -11.90 1.11
C SER A 52 5.85 -11.16 0.63
N GLU A 53 5.73 -10.42 -0.48
CA GLU A 53 6.83 -9.69 -1.11
C GLU A 53 6.86 -8.20 -0.70
N SER A 54 5.74 -7.67 -0.19
CA SER A 54 5.61 -6.25 0.11
C SER A 54 6.29 -5.88 1.42
N PRO A 55 7.18 -4.85 1.42
CA PRO A 55 7.78 -4.31 2.64
C PRO A 55 6.76 -3.77 3.65
N LEU A 56 5.51 -3.53 3.22
CA LEU A 56 4.43 -3.06 4.08
C LEU A 56 4.12 -4.06 5.22
N PHE A 57 4.38 -5.35 4.99
CA PHE A 57 4.13 -6.41 5.97
C PHE A 57 5.40 -6.94 6.64
N ASP A 58 6.56 -6.35 6.33
CA ASP A 58 7.85 -6.69 6.93
C ASP A 58 8.12 -5.76 8.14
N GLY A 59 7.62 -6.19 9.30
CA GLY A 59 7.69 -5.42 10.54
C GLY A 59 9.13 -5.22 11.04
N GLU A 60 10.00 -6.22 10.88
CA GLU A 60 11.41 -6.12 11.30
C GLU A 60 12.14 -5.07 10.47
N ARG A 61 12.01 -5.13 9.13
CA ARG A 61 12.61 -4.13 8.25
C ARG A 61 12.06 -2.73 8.50
N LEU A 62 10.76 -2.61 8.81
CA LEU A 62 10.15 -1.33 9.17
C LEU A 62 10.82 -0.73 10.43
N ILE A 63 10.98 -1.53 11.49
CA ILE A 63 11.60 -1.09 12.74
C ILE A 63 13.06 -0.71 12.51
N THR A 64 13.85 -1.55 11.83
CA THR A 64 15.26 -1.25 11.54
C THR A 64 15.42 0.04 10.74
N ASN A 65 14.54 0.31 9.77
CA ASN A 65 14.58 1.57 9.02
C ASN A 65 14.21 2.77 9.90
N LEU A 66 13.25 2.60 10.81
CA LEU A 66 12.84 3.65 11.74
C LEU A 66 13.96 4.01 12.71
N GLU A 67 14.63 3.01 13.29
CA GLU A 67 15.78 3.20 14.18
C GLU A 67 16.90 3.98 13.49
N LYS A 68 17.26 3.60 12.26
CA LYS A 68 18.26 4.33 11.46
C LYS A 68 17.90 5.79 11.23
N ILE A 69 16.62 6.09 10.98
CA ILE A 69 16.14 7.46 10.82
C ILE A 69 16.32 8.22 12.14
N TYR A 70 15.95 7.63 13.27
CA TYR A 70 16.15 8.25 14.58
C TYR A 70 17.62 8.47 14.93
N GLU A 71 18.49 7.51 14.63
CA GLU A 71 19.94 7.65 14.79
C GLU A 71 20.48 8.81 13.95
N ASN A 72 20.10 8.90 12.67
CA ASN A 72 20.51 10.01 11.80
C ASN A 72 20.02 11.35 12.32
N MET A 73 18.74 11.45 12.72
CA MET A 73 18.19 12.67 13.30
C MET A 73 18.91 13.08 14.58
N TRP A 74 19.34 12.11 15.39
CA TRP A 74 20.11 12.37 16.59
C TRP A 74 21.53 12.86 16.27
N GLN A 75 22.22 12.21 15.34
CA GLN A 75 23.56 12.63 14.88
C GLN A 75 23.54 14.04 14.30
N ASP A 76 22.54 14.38 13.48
CA ASP A 76 22.37 15.73 12.92
C ASP A 76 22.14 16.80 14.01
N LYS A 77 21.49 16.41 15.12
CA LYS A 77 21.22 17.29 16.25
C LYS A 77 22.41 17.44 17.21
N VAL A 78 23.25 16.42 17.36
CA VAL A 78 24.40 16.43 18.28
C VAL A 78 25.69 16.88 17.58
N GLY A 79 25.77 16.71 16.26
CA GLY A 79 26.88 17.14 15.41
C GLY A 79 26.83 18.61 14.95
N ASN A 80 25.83 19.38 15.41
CA ASN A 80 25.75 20.85 15.26
C ASN A 80 25.85 21.53 16.62
#